data_AF-A0AAA9Z7J0-F1
#
_entry.id   AF-A0AAA9Z7J0-F1
#
_cell.length_a   1.000
_cell.length_b   1.000
_cell.length_c   1.000
_cell.angle_alpha   90.00
_cell.angle_beta   90.00
_cell.angle_gamma   90.00
#
_symmetry.space_group_name_H-M   'P 1'
#
loop_
_entity.id
_entity.type
_entity.pdbx_description
1 polymer ?
#
loop_
_entity_poly.entity_id
_entity_poly.type
_entity_poly.pdbx_seq_one_letter_code
_entity_poly.pdbx_strand_id
1 'polypeptide(L)'
;MCHQMAMEHESKQKEQAANSSASAPQTPSGENSMRDANVPIIWVLGGPGCGKGTQCEKIVAKYNFSHFSTGDLLREEVASGSDKGKELQAMMKQGILVPNEAVLKLLEAAMAKALSSTVGYLIDG
;
A
#
# COMPACT_ATOMS: atom_id res chain seq x y z
N MET A 1 -67.07 -3.10 1.57
CA MET A 1 -66.47 -1.98 2.34
C MET A 1 -64.99 -2.27 2.56
N CYS A 2 -64.23 -2.24 1.45
CA CYS A 2 -62.77 -2.35 1.40
C CYS A 2 -62.15 -0.95 1.28
N HIS A 3 -62.54 -0.02 2.15
CA HIS A 3 -62.18 1.39 1.95
C HIS A 3 -61.77 2.14 3.23
N GLN A 4 -61.65 1.45 4.36
CA GLN A 4 -61.31 2.10 5.63
C GLN A 4 -60.24 1.31 6.41
N MET A 5 -59.24 0.77 5.70
CA MET A 5 -58.03 0.15 6.28
C MET A 5 -56.74 0.53 5.53
N ALA A 6 -56.69 1.68 4.85
CA ALA A 6 -55.53 2.02 4.02
C ALA A 6 -55.16 3.51 4.00
N MET A 7 -55.44 4.28 5.07
CA MET A 7 -55.19 5.74 5.03
C MET A 7 -54.61 6.39 6.29
N GLU A 8 -54.19 5.64 7.32
CA GLU A 8 -53.57 6.28 8.51
C GLU A 8 -52.25 5.65 8.99
N HIS A 9 -51.64 4.76 8.21
CA HIS A 9 -50.35 4.15 8.57
C HIS A 9 -49.27 4.13 7.49
N GLU A 10 -49.49 4.77 6.33
CA GLU A 10 -48.48 4.84 5.24
C GLU A 10 -47.99 6.26 4.92
N SER A 11 -48.49 7.29 5.60
CA SER A 11 -48.07 8.68 5.36
C SER A 11 -46.92 9.16 6.26
N LYS A 12 -46.39 8.30 7.15
CA LYS A 12 -45.22 8.61 7.99
C LYS A 12 -43.87 8.14 7.42
N GLN A 13 -43.82 7.70 6.16
CA GLN A 13 -42.57 7.27 5.50
C GLN A 13 -42.07 8.20 4.38
N LYS A 14 -42.67 9.37 4.15
CA LYS A 14 -42.21 10.31 3.12
C LYS A 14 -41.71 11.67 3.61
N GLU A 15 -41.61 11.87 4.91
CA GLU A 15 -41.21 13.15 5.53
C GLU A 15 -40.09 12.97 6.55
N GLN A 16 -39.03 12.27 6.13
CA GLN A 16 -37.74 12.24 6.84
C GLN A 16 -36.54 12.22 5.87
N ALA A 17 -36.77 12.58 4.61
CA ALA A 17 -35.74 12.68 3.57
C ALA A 17 -35.17 14.11 3.40
N ALA A 18 -35.48 15.03 4.32
CA ALA A 18 -34.89 16.37 4.32
C ALA A 18 -34.50 16.73 5.75
N ASN A 19 -33.22 17.04 5.93
CA ASN A 19 -32.62 17.59 7.15
C ASN A 19 -32.12 16.57 8.20
N SER A 20 -31.01 15.90 7.89
CA SER A 20 -29.90 15.86 8.85
C SER A 20 -28.58 15.71 8.10
N SER A 21 -27.68 16.63 8.41
CA SER A 21 -26.28 16.67 7.99
C SER A 21 -25.63 15.28 8.03
N ALA A 22 -25.31 14.74 6.85
CA ALA A 22 -24.38 13.62 6.73
C ALA A 22 -22.98 14.14 7.08
N SER A 23 -22.68 14.15 8.38
CA SER A 23 -21.30 14.11 8.85
C SER A 23 -20.68 12.84 8.27
N ALA A 24 -19.54 13.01 7.58
CA ALA A 24 -18.79 11.90 7.03
C ALA A 24 -18.54 10.84 8.11
N PRO A 25 -18.53 9.53 7.76
CA PRO A 25 -18.23 8.48 8.72
C PRO A 25 -16.90 8.79 9.39
N GLN A 26 -16.91 8.91 10.71
CA GLN A 26 -15.72 9.10 11.52
C GLN A 26 -14.88 7.82 11.42
N THR A 27 -13.78 7.87 10.67
CA THR A 27 -12.79 6.80 10.67
C THR A 27 -12.10 6.75 12.04
N PRO A 28 -12.02 5.59 12.72
CA PRO A 28 -11.30 5.49 13.98
C PRO A 28 -9.80 5.82 13.77
N SER A 29 -9.31 6.69 14.64
CA SER A 29 -7.98 7.30 14.65
C SER A 29 -6.85 6.28 14.93
N GLY A 30 -6.39 5.56 13.91
CA GLY A 30 -5.30 4.59 14.04
C GLY A 30 -4.43 4.32 12.79
N GLU A 31 -4.66 5.00 11.65
CA GLU A 31 -4.00 4.63 10.37
C GLU A 31 -2.85 5.56 9.92
N ASN A 32 -2.42 6.54 10.71
CA ASN A 32 -1.41 7.53 10.27
C ASN A 32 0.05 7.27 10.72
N SER A 33 0.36 6.13 11.35
CA SER A 33 1.67 5.91 12.00
C SER A 33 2.90 6.05 11.08
N MET A 34 2.77 5.68 9.79
CA MET A 34 3.87 5.85 8.82
C MET A 34 3.94 7.27 8.23
N ARG A 35 2.81 7.96 8.06
CA ARG A 35 2.78 9.32 7.49
C ARG A 35 3.30 10.37 8.49
N ASP A 36 3.08 10.12 9.77
CA ASP A 36 3.46 11.04 10.85
C ASP A 36 4.92 10.88 11.28
N ALA A 37 5.59 9.80 10.87
CA ALA A 37 6.94 9.44 11.33
C ALA A 37 8.06 10.37 10.82
N ASN A 38 7.78 11.28 9.88
CA ASN A 38 8.74 12.21 9.28
C ASN A 38 10.09 11.56 8.88
N VAL A 39 10.03 10.35 8.33
CA VAL A 39 11.21 9.57 7.90
C VAL A 39 11.53 9.93 6.44
N PRO A 40 12.79 10.27 6.10
CA PRO A 40 13.15 10.61 4.73
C PRO A 40 13.02 9.40 3.80
N ILE A 41 12.51 9.63 2.59
CA ILE A 41 12.39 8.62 1.52
C ILE A 41 13.21 9.08 0.33
N ILE A 42 14.19 8.25 -0.07
CA ILE A 42 15.07 8.51 -1.21
C ILE A 42 14.82 7.45 -2.27
N TRP A 43 14.44 7.90 -3.47
CA TRP A 43 14.32 7.05 -4.65
C TRP A 43 15.62 7.08 -5.46
N VAL A 44 16.18 5.90 -5.74
CA VAL A 44 17.38 5.73 -6.56
C VAL A 44 16.96 5.15 -7.90
N LEU A 45 17.19 5.91 -8.97
CA LEU A 45 16.74 5.59 -10.32
C LEU A 45 17.92 5.58 -11.29
N GLY A 46 17.83 4.75 -12.34
CA GLY A 46 18.87 4.65 -13.35
C GLY A 46 18.74 3.41 -14.22
N GLY A 47 19.42 3.38 -15.37
CA GLY A 47 19.40 2.24 -16.29
C GLY A 47 20.04 0.96 -15.73
N PRO A 48 19.83 -0.20 -16.36
CA PRO A 48 20.51 -1.43 -15.99
C PRO A 48 22.03 -1.27 -16.14
N GLY A 49 22.80 -1.78 -15.17
CA GLY A 49 24.26 -1.72 -15.20
C GLY A 49 24.90 -0.37 -14.83
N CYS A 50 24.13 0.68 -14.49
CA CYS A 50 24.71 1.97 -14.11
C CYS A 50 25.29 2.03 -12.68
N GLY A 51 25.23 0.91 -11.93
CA GLY A 51 25.84 0.78 -10.61
C GLY A 51 25.01 1.28 -9.42
N LYS A 52 23.67 1.36 -9.52
CA LYS A 52 22.78 1.78 -8.42
C LYS A 52 23.00 0.95 -7.16
N GLY A 53 22.89 -0.38 -7.24
CA GLY A 53 23.08 -1.28 -6.10
C GLY A 53 24.40 -1.03 -5.39
N THR A 54 25.50 -0.87 -6.13
CA THR A 54 26.82 -0.55 -5.57
C THR A 54 26.85 0.79 -4.81
N GLN A 55 26.10 1.80 -5.26
CA GLN A 55 25.97 3.07 -4.53
C GLN A 55 25.01 2.95 -3.34
N CYS A 56 23.91 2.20 -3.49
CA CYS A 56 22.98 1.93 -2.40
C CYS A 56 23.69 1.24 -1.22
N GLU A 57 24.50 0.21 -1.48
CA GLU A 57 25.31 -0.47 -0.46
C GLU A 57 26.21 0.50 0.31
N LYS A 58 26.86 1.43 -0.40
CA LYS A 58 27.72 2.46 0.23
C LYS A 58 26.90 3.45 1.07
N ILE A 59 25.72 3.86 0.59
CA ILE A 59 24.83 4.75 1.32
C ILE A 59 24.33 4.08 2.60
N VAL A 60 23.92 2.81 2.54
CA VAL A 60 23.52 2.01 3.70
C VAL A 60 24.66 1.92 4.71
N ALA A 61 25.85 1.53 4.27
CA ALA A 61 27.01 1.39 5.15
C ALA A 61 27.41 2.71 5.84
N LYS A 62 27.24 3.85 5.17
CA LYS A 62 27.63 5.16 5.69
C LYS A 62 26.56 5.83 6.55
N TYR A 63 25.30 5.69 6.18
CA TYR A 63 24.19 6.47 6.75
C TYR A 63 23.14 5.62 7.47
N ASN A 64 23.26 4.29 7.45
CA ASN A 64 22.36 3.35 8.14
C ASN A 64 20.90 3.41 7.67
N PHE A 65 20.67 3.71 6.40
CA PHE A 65 19.34 3.69 5.79
C PHE A 65 18.84 2.25 5.63
N SER A 66 17.52 2.06 5.70
CA SER A 66 16.89 0.79 5.29
C SER A 66 16.78 0.77 3.76
N HIS A 67 17.44 -0.19 3.14
CA HIS A 67 17.48 -0.34 1.69
C HIS A 67 16.49 -1.38 1.19
N PHE A 68 15.71 -1.01 0.18
CA PHE A 68 14.73 -1.87 -0.47
C PHE A 68 14.96 -1.86 -1.98
N SER A 69 15.44 -2.97 -2.53
CA SER A 69 15.43 -3.19 -3.98
C SER A 69 14.10 -3.82 -4.38
N THR A 70 13.40 -3.19 -5.32
CA THR A 70 12.15 -3.75 -5.88
C THR A 70 12.37 -5.13 -6.51
N GLY A 71 13.53 -5.34 -7.12
CA GLY A 71 13.93 -6.63 -7.67
C GLY A 71 14.14 -7.72 -6.61
N ASP A 72 14.73 -7.37 -5.46
CA ASP A 72 14.90 -8.30 -4.34
C ASP A 72 13.57 -8.65 -3.69
N LEU A 73 12.71 -7.66 -3.41
CA LEU A 73 11.38 -7.89 -2.84
C LEU A 73 10.55 -8.86 -3.68
N LEU A 74 10.61 -8.73 -5.01
CA LEU A 74 9.95 -9.65 -5.92
C LEU A 74 10.57 -11.06 -5.88
N ARG A 75 11.90 -11.17 -5.86
CA ARG A 75 12.60 -12.47 -5.77
C ARG A 75 12.31 -13.18 -4.45
N GLU A 76 12.25 -12.44 -3.34
CA GLU A 76 11.89 -12.97 -2.02
C GLU A 76 10.44 -13.48 -2.00
N GLU A 77 9.49 -12.73 -2.55
CA GLU A 77 8.10 -13.18 -2.65
C GLU A 77 7.99 -14.45 -3.52
N VAL A 78 8.72 -14.53 -4.63
CA VAL A 78 8.80 -15.75 -5.45
C VAL A 78 9.39 -16.91 -4.65
N ALA A 79 10.48 -16.67 -3.89
CA ALA A 79 11.14 -17.69 -3.08
C ALA A 79 10.27 -18.20 -1.92
N SER A 80 9.32 -17.39 -1.44
CA SER A 80 8.38 -17.79 -0.38
C SER A 80 7.46 -18.95 -0.81
N GLY A 81 7.27 -19.17 -2.11
CA GLY A 81 6.36 -20.20 -2.63
C GLY A 81 4.87 -19.90 -2.42
N SER A 82 4.52 -18.67 -2.00
CA SER A 82 3.13 -18.22 -1.89
C SER A 82 2.41 -18.30 -3.23
N ASP A 83 1.08 -18.33 -3.24
CA ASP A 83 0.32 -18.33 -4.49
C ASP A 83 0.60 -17.08 -5.33
N LYS A 84 0.77 -15.92 -4.66
CA LYS A 84 1.26 -14.67 -5.28
C LYS A 84 2.66 -14.84 -5.85
N GLY A 85 3.57 -15.49 -5.13
CA GLY A 85 4.93 -15.80 -5.57
C GLY A 85 4.95 -16.67 -6.84
N LYS A 86 4.05 -17.64 -6.96
CA LYS A 86 3.91 -18.48 -8.16
C LYS A 86 3.44 -17.67 -9.37
N GLU A 87 2.46 -16.78 -9.18
CA GLU A 87 2.00 -15.86 -10.24
C GLU A 87 3.10 -14.91 -10.69
N LEU A 88 3.82 -14.30 -9.74
CA LEU A 88 4.98 -13.44 -10.02
C LEU A 88 6.07 -14.20 -10.78
N GLN A 89 6.37 -15.44 -10.38
CA GLN A 89 7.34 -16.28 -11.06
C GLN A 89 6.95 -16.54 -12.52
N ALA A 90 5.66 -16.80 -12.79
CA ALA A 90 5.16 -17.01 -14.14
C ALA A 90 5.32 -15.75 -15.00
N MET A 91 4.92 -14.58 -14.48
CA MET A 91 5.08 -13.29 -15.17
C MET A 91 6.55 -12.98 -15.50
N MET A 92 7.43 -13.12 -14.50
CA MET A 92 8.87 -12.85 -14.65
C MET A 92 9.53 -13.78 -15.68
N LYS A 93 9.17 -15.07 -15.70
CA LYS A 93 9.68 -16.03 -16.70
C LYS A 93 9.22 -15.71 -18.12
N GLN A 94 8.04 -15.12 -18.27
CA GLN A 94 7.48 -14.73 -19.57
C GLN A 94 7.99 -13.37 -20.05
N GLY A 95 8.80 -12.66 -19.25
CA GLY A 95 9.24 -11.30 -19.55
C GLY A 95 8.10 -10.27 -19.48
N ILE A 96 7.00 -10.61 -18.82
CA ILE A 96 5.87 -9.72 -18.61
C ILE A 96 6.18 -8.81 -17.42
N LEU A 97 5.85 -7.53 -17.56
CA LEU A 97 6.03 -6.56 -16.50
C LEU A 97 5.10 -6.87 -15.32
N VAL A 98 5.65 -6.92 -14.12
CA VAL A 98 4.87 -7.08 -12.89
C VAL A 98 4.04 -5.81 -12.66
N PRO A 99 2.73 -5.93 -12.33
CA PRO A 99 1.89 -4.77 -12.04
C PRO A 99 2.43 -3.91 -10.89
N ASN A 100 2.40 -2.59 -11.05
CA ASN A 100 2.88 -1.65 -10.04
C ASN A 100 2.24 -1.87 -8.65
N GLU A 101 0.93 -2.18 -8.61
CA GLU A 101 0.22 -2.43 -7.36
C GLU A 101 0.83 -3.60 -6.56
N ALA A 102 1.28 -4.65 -7.25
CA ALA A 102 1.90 -5.80 -6.59
C ALA A 102 3.24 -5.41 -5.94
N VAL A 103 4.04 -4.58 -6.62
CA VAL A 103 5.32 -4.05 -6.13
C VAL A 103 5.10 -3.11 -4.95
N LEU A 104 4.15 -2.19 -5.05
CA LEU A 104 3.84 -1.23 -3.99
C LEU A 104 3.39 -1.91 -2.70
N LYS A 105 2.56 -2.97 -2.78
CA LYS A 105 2.15 -3.76 -1.60
C LYS A 105 3.33 -4.46 -0.91
N LEU A 106 4.29 -4.98 -1.70
CA LEU A 106 5.49 -5.60 -1.13
C LEU A 106 6.37 -4.56 -0.43
N LEU A 107 6.55 -3.40 -1.08
CA LEU A 107 7.31 -2.29 -0.55
C LEU A 107 6.69 -1.73 0.74
N GLU A 108 5.37 -1.52 0.76
CA GLU A 108 4.63 -1.07 1.95
C GLU A 108 4.84 -2.00 3.15
N ALA A 109 4.70 -3.31 2.93
CA ALA A 109 4.93 -4.31 3.98
C ALA A 109 6.38 -4.31 4.49
N ALA A 110 7.36 -4.11 3.60
CA ALA A 110 8.78 -4.03 3.97
C ALA A 110 9.08 -2.75 4.77
N MET A 111 8.54 -1.61 4.34
CA MET A 111 8.68 -0.32 5.03
C MET A 111 8.06 -0.36 6.44
N ALA A 112 6.84 -0.90 6.56
CA ALA A 112 6.16 -1.02 7.85
C ALA A 112 6.98 -1.84 8.88
N LYS A 113 7.66 -2.91 8.44
CA LYS A 113 8.53 -3.73 9.29
C LYS A 113 9.79 -2.99 9.76
N ALA A 114 10.31 -2.08 8.93
CA ALA A 114 11.54 -1.35 9.23
C ALA A 114 11.30 -0.04 10.02
N LEU A 115 10.05 0.44 10.09
CA LEU A 115 9.69 1.76 10.64
C LEU A 115 10.27 2.05 12.02
N SER A 116 10.33 1.06 12.92
CA SER A 116 10.80 1.25 14.30
C SER A 116 12.32 1.41 14.46
N SER A 117 13.10 1.10 13.42
CA SER A 117 14.57 1.02 13.51
C SER A 117 15.29 1.79 12.41
N THR A 118 14.57 2.31 11.43
CA THR A 118 15.14 3.01 10.29
C THR A 118 15.39 4.49 10.59
N VAL A 119 16.45 5.05 10.00
CA VAL A 119 16.69 6.50 9.96
C VAL A 119 16.22 7.13 8.64
N GLY A 120 15.79 6.29 7.69
CA GLY A 120 15.48 6.71 6.33
C GLY A 120 15.33 5.51 5.38
N TYR A 121 14.47 5.65 4.39
CA TYR A 121 14.22 4.65 3.37
C TYR A 121 15.01 4.96 2.10
N LEU A 122 15.73 3.96 1.59
CA LEU A 122 16.41 4.00 0.31
C LEU A 122 15.76 2.97 -0.62
N ILE A 123 15.06 3.44 -1.64
CA ILE A 123 14.29 2.59 -2.56
C ILE A 123 15.04 2.51 -3.89
N ASP A 124 15.53 1.31 -4.24
CA ASP A 124 16.26 1.01 -5.47
C ASP A 124 15.36 0.32 -6.50
N GLY A 125 15.35 0.89 -7.71
CA GLY A 125 14.63 0.40 -8.89
C GLY A 125 15.56 0.30 -10.09
#